data_AF-A0AAW7ZBH6-F1
#
_entry.id   AF-A0AAW7ZBH6-F1
#
_cell.length_a   1.000
_cell.length_b   1.000
_cell.length_c   1.000
_cell.angle_alpha   90.00
_cell.angle_beta   90.00
_cell.angle_gamma   90.00
#
_symmetry.space_group_name_H-M   'P 1'
#
loop_
_entity.id
_entity.type
_entity.pdbx_description
1 polymer ?
#
loop_
_entity_poly.entity_id
_entity_poly.type
_entity_poly.pdbx_seq_one_letter_code
_entity_poly.pdbx_strand_id
1 'polypeptide(L)'
;MSFYHKALTGFPSEQESLLNNKLERIEVLKLKLVKEGYQPSESEYFIKSALGTAKVSEMSMEQLDIAIEALEKQILIAQKCKQLFKG
;
A
#
# COMPACT_ATOMS: atom_id res chain seq x y z
N MET A 1 -24.36 -28.58 25.80
CA MET A 1 -23.19 -27.69 25.56
C MET A 1 -23.53 -26.79 24.39
N SER A 2 -23.48 -25.47 24.62
CA SER A 2 -24.06 -24.45 23.75
C SER A 2 -23.25 -24.25 22.46
N PHE A 3 -23.89 -24.42 21.30
CA PHE A 3 -23.34 -24.22 19.96
C PHE A 3 -23.18 -22.74 19.55
N TYR A 4 -23.42 -21.80 20.46
CA TYR A 4 -23.47 -20.35 20.16
C TYR A 4 -22.14 -19.60 20.29
N HIS A 5 -21.04 -20.25 20.69
CA HIS A 5 -19.76 -19.55 20.88
C HIS A 5 -19.02 -19.18 19.58
N LYS A 6 -19.48 -19.67 18.42
CA LYS A 6 -18.84 -19.37 17.10
C LYS A 6 -19.34 -18.07 16.44
N ALA A 7 -20.35 -17.41 17.00
CA ALA A 7 -20.88 -16.15 16.46
C ALA A 7 -20.36 -14.89 17.18
N LEU A 8 -19.53 -15.06 18.22
CA LEU A 8 -19.05 -13.97 19.09
C LEU A 8 -17.60 -13.53 18.80
N THR A 9 -16.96 -14.07 17.77
CA THR A 9 -15.63 -13.68 17.31
C THR A 9 -15.74 -13.22 15.86
N GLY A 10 -15.55 -11.97 15.50
CA GLY A 10 -15.10 -10.79 16.22
C GLY A 10 -14.98 -9.75 15.11
N PHE A 11 -15.70 -8.65 15.23
CA PHE A 11 -15.44 -7.52 14.34
C PHE A 11 -13.95 -7.19 14.49
N PRO A 12 -13.18 -7.07 13.39
CA PRO A 12 -11.79 -6.66 13.50
C PRO A 12 -11.77 -5.37 14.30
N SER A 13 -10.84 -5.29 15.25
CA SER A 13 -10.67 -4.05 16.02
C SER A 13 -10.48 -2.88 15.05
N GLU A 14 -10.88 -1.67 15.42
CA GLU A 14 -10.74 -0.50 14.54
C GLU A 14 -9.29 -0.34 14.03
N GLN A 15 -8.31 -0.71 14.85
CA GLN A 15 -6.89 -0.72 14.49
C GLN A 15 -6.55 -1.76 13.43
N GLU A 16 -7.08 -2.99 13.55
CA GLU A 16 -6.85 -4.06 12.59
C GLU A 16 -7.53 -3.76 11.25
N SER A 17 -8.74 -3.19 11.27
CA SER A 17 -9.40 -2.70 10.06
C SER A 17 -8.60 -1.59 9.39
N LEU A 18 -8.03 -0.64 10.16
CA LEU A 18 -7.24 0.46 9.61
C LEU A 18 -5.91 -0.03 9.01
N LEU A 19 -5.25 -0.99 9.66
CA LEU A 19 -4.04 -1.63 9.15
C LEU A 19 -4.31 -2.32 7.80
N ASN A 20 -5.37 -3.13 7.74
CA ASN A 20 -5.77 -3.83 6.52
C ASN A 20 -6.09 -2.85 5.38
N ASN A 21 -6.77 -1.74 5.67
CA ASN A 21 -7.06 -0.70 4.69
C ASN A 21 -5.78 -0.06 4.13
N LYS A 22 -4.75 0.19 4.96
CA LYS A 22 -3.47 0.74 4.49
C LYS A 22 -2.70 -0.26 3.62
N LEU A 23 -2.69 -1.54 4.00
CA LEU A 23 -2.07 -2.59 3.21
C LEU A 23 -2.75 -2.74 1.84
N GLU A 24 -4.09 -2.77 1.82
CA GLU A 24 -4.86 -2.79 0.57
C GLU A 24 -4.56 -1.55 -0.28
N ARG A 25 -4.47 -0.38 0.34
CA ARG A 25 -4.12 0.85 -0.36
C ARG A 25 -2.75 0.76 -1.03
N ILE A 26 -1.74 0.21 -0.36
CA ILE A 26 -0.42 -0.01 -0.93
C ILE A 26 -0.49 -0.93 -2.15
N GLU A 27 -1.22 -2.05 -2.07
CA GLU A 27 -1.38 -2.97 -3.20
C GLU A 27 -2.07 -2.30 -4.40
N VAL A 28 -3.12 -1.50 -4.15
CA VAL A 28 -3.77 -0.70 -5.20
C VAL A 28 -2.80 0.29 -5.85
N LEU A 29 -1.93 0.94 -5.06
CA LEU A 29 -0.95 1.89 -5.57
C LEU A 29 0.15 1.20 -6.39
N LYS A 30 0.63 0.02 -5.97
CA LYS A 30 1.55 -0.80 -6.77
C LYS A 30 0.94 -1.15 -8.12
N LEU A 31 -0.32 -1.59 -8.15
CA LEU A 31 -1.03 -1.89 -9.40
C LEU A 31 -1.19 -0.65 -10.30
N LYS A 32 -1.39 0.54 -9.72
CA LYS A 32 -1.42 1.79 -10.48
C LYS A 32 -0.07 2.12 -11.11
N LEU A 33 1.05 1.96 -10.38
CA LEU A 33 2.39 2.14 -10.96
C LEU A 33 2.62 1.20 -12.14
N VAL A 34 2.19 -0.06 -12.03
CA VAL A 34 2.29 -1.01 -13.15
C VAL A 34 1.48 -0.54 -14.36
N LYS A 35 0.27 0.00 -14.15
CA LYS A 35 -0.51 0.63 -15.23
C LYS A 35 0.17 1.88 -15.79
N GLU A 36 0.96 2.58 -14.99
CA GLU A 36 1.76 3.71 -15.46
C GLU A 36 2.99 3.28 -16.28
N GLY A 37 3.35 1.99 -16.28
CA GLY A 37 4.42 1.42 -17.09
C GLY A 37 5.64 0.95 -16.30
N TYR A 38 5.58 1.02 -14.96
CA TYR A 38 6.63 0.48 -14.11
C TYR A 38 6.54 -1.04 -13.99
N GLN A 39 7.68 -1.67 -13.73
CA GLN A 39 7.74 -3.07 -13.35
C GLN A 39 7.29 -3.24 -11.89
N PRO A 40 6.67 -4.38 -11.53
CA PRO A 40 6.30 -4.68 -10.15
C PRO A 40 7.48 -4.55 -9.17
N SER A 41 8.68 -4.97 -9.58
CA SER A 41 9.90 -4.84 -8.78
C SER A 41 10.29 -3.38 -8.48
N GLU A 42 9.96 -2.43 -9.35
CA GLU A 42 10.21 -1.01 -9.13
C GLU A 42 9.29 -0.44 -8.05
N SER A 43 8.04 -0.93 -7.97
CA SER A 43 7.12 -0.53 -6.91
C SER A 43 7.62 -0.95 -5.51
N GLU A 44 8.23 -2.13 -5.41
CA GLU A 44 8.91 -2.56 -4.17
C GLU A 44 10.17 -1.75 -3.89
N TYR A 45 10.93 -1.40 -4.93
CA TYR A 45 12.10 -0.56 -4.80
C TYR A 45 11.75 0.83 -4.25
N PHE A 46 10.64 1.44 -4.67
CA PHE A 46 10.22 2.74 -4.14
C PHE A 46 9.92 2.69 -2.66
N ILE A 47 9.19 1.66 -2.21
CA ILE A 47 8.94 1.43 -0.78
C ILE A 47 10.27 1.24 -0.04
N LYS A 48 11.18 0.43 -0.59
CA LYS A 48 12.50 0.20 0.02
C LYS A 48 13.35 1.46 0.08
N SER A 49 13.26 2.32 -0.93
CA SER A 49 14.00 3.59 -0.97
C SER A 49 13.51 4.58 0.09
N ALA A 50 12.23 4.54 0.43
CA ALA A 50 11.63 5.42 1.44
C ALA A 50 11.86 4.93 2.88
N LEU A 51 11.88 3.60 3.09
CA LEU A 51 11.78 2.98 4.43
C LEU A 51 12.86 1.94 4.73
N GLY A 52 13.82 1.73 3.83
CA GLY A 52 14.86 0.72 3.95
C GLY A 52 14.38 -0.69 3.58
N THR A 53 14.94 -1.71 4.21
CA THR A 53 14.69 -3.12 3.83
C THR A 53 13.48 -3.76 4.53
N ALA A 54 12.67 -2.98 5.23
CA ALA A 54 11.51 -3.49 5.96
C ALA A 54 10.47 -4.11 5.00
N LYS A 55 9.93 -5.27 5.38
CA LYS A 55 8.81 -5.88 4.67
C LYS A 55 7.54 -5.12 4.99
N VAL A 56 6.68 -4.89 3.99
CA VAL A 56 5.41 -4.16 4.15
C VAL A 56 4.52 -4.77 5.25
N SER A 57 4.52 -6.10 5.39
CA SER A 57 3.76 -6.82 6.42
C SER A 57 4.26 -6.58 7.86
N GLU A 58 5.47 -6.06 8.03
CA GLU A 58 6.12 -5.83 9.33
C GLU A 58 6.23 -4.33 9.66
N MET A 59 5.67 -3.45 8.81
CA MET A 59 5.75 -2.00 8.97
C MET A 59 4.77 -1.48 10.02
N SER A 60 5.20 -0.47 10.78
CA SER A 60 4.29 0.30 11.64
C SER A 60 3.30 1.11 10.81
N MET A 61 2.20 1.57 11.43
CA MET A 61 1.19 2.40 10.77
C MET A 61 1.78 3.66 10.13
N GLU A 62 2.72 4.31 10.82
CA GLU A 62 3.42 5.50 10.31
C GLU A 62 4.31 5.16 9.11
N GLN A 63 4.98 4.01 9.14
CA GLN A 63 5.77 3.54 8.00
C GLN A 63 4.87 3.20 6.80
N LEU A 64 3.69 2.60 7.03
CA LEU A 64 2.72 2.36 5.97
C LEU A 64 2.23 3.68 5.34
N ASP A 65 2.04 4.74 6.14
CA ASP A 65 1.69 6.07 5.62
C ASP A 65 2.80 6.67 4.75
N ILE A 66 4.06 6.57 5.19
CA ILE A 66 5.20 7.01 4.39
C ILE A 66 5.31 6.20 3.08
N ALA A 67 5.06 4.89 3.11
CA ALA A 67 5.06 4.04 1.93
C ALA A 67 3.97 4.47 0.94
N ILE A 68 2.76 4.74 1.44
CA ILE A 68 1.63 5.24 0.64
C ILE A 68 2.00 6.57 -0.02
N GLU A 69 2.51 7.53 0.75
CA GLU A 69 2.89 8.85 0.24
C GLU A 69 4.00 8.75 -0.83
N ALA A 70 4.99 7.90 -0.61
CA ALA A 70 6.07 7.68 -1.57
C ALA A 70 5.52 7.12 -2.91
N LEU A 71 4.65 6.11 -2.85
CA LEU A 71 4.04 5.53 -4.06
C LEU A 71 3.13 6.54 -4.78
N GLU A 72 2.34 7.32 -4.05
CA GLU A 72 1.49 8.37 -4.63
C GLU A 72 2.31 9.45 -5.33
N LYS A 73 3.43 9.88 -4.75
CA LYS A 73 4.37 10.81 -5.39
C LYS A 73 4.93 10.24 -6.69
N GLN A 74 5.32 8.97 -6.72
CA GLN A 74 5.86 8.34 -7.94
C GLN A 74 4.80 8.24 -9.05
N ILE A 75 3.56 7.88 -8.70
CA ILE A 75 2.44 7.88 -9.66
C ILE A 75 2.24 9.29 -10.25
N LEU A 76 2.23 10.32 -9.39
CA LEU A 76 2.04 11.70 -9.84
C LEU A 76 3.17 12.15 -10.78
N ILE A 77 4.42 11.80 -10.47
CA ILE A 77 5.58 12.09 -11.34
C ILE A 77 5.40 11.43 -12.69
N ALA A 78 5.06 10.13 -12.71
CA ALA A 78 4.88 9.37 -13.95
C ALA A 78 3.78 9.96 -14.84
N GLN A 79 2.65 10.35 -14.23
CA GLN A 79 1.55 11.00 -14.94
C GLN A 79 1.97 12.35 -15.52
N LYS A 80 2.71 13.17 -14.77
CA LYS A 80 3.24 14.44 -15.26
C LYS A 80 4.23 14.25 -16.41
N CYS A 81 5.14 13.29 -16.31
CA CYS A 81 6.06 12.96 -17.40
C CYS A 81 5.29 12.56 -18.66
N LYS A 82 4.27 11.70 -18.55
CA LYS A 82 3.43 11.34 -19.71
C LYS A 82 2.72 12.53 -20.34
N GLN A 83 2.24 13.48 -19.54
CA GLN A 83 1.62 14.70 -20.07
C GLN A 83 2.61 15.58 -20.83
N LEU A 84 3.85 15.72 -20.32
CA LEU A 84 4.89 16.52 -20.96
C LEU A 84 5.36 15.94 -22.31
N PHE A 85 5.39 14.61 -22.45
CA PHE A 85 5.86 13.94 -23.67
C PHE A 85 4.74 13.49 -24.62
N LYS A 86 3.46 13.70 -24.28
CA LYS A 86 2.31 13.52 -25.17
C LYS A 86 1.82 14.82 -25.81
N GLY A 87 2.55 15.93 -25.62
CA GLY A 87 2.33 17.21 -26.29
C GLY A 87 2.94 17.26 -27.67
#